data_AF-A0A674MAP9-F1
#
_entry.id   AF-A0A674MAP9-F1
#
_cell.length_a   1.000
_cell.length_b   1.000
_cell.length_c   1.000
_cell.angle_alpha   90.00
_cell.angle_beta   90.00
_cell.angle_gamma   90.00
#
_symmetry.space_group_name_H-M   'P 1'
#
loop_
_entity.id
_entity.type
_entity.pdbx_description
1 polymer ?
#
loop_
_entity_poly.entity_id
_entity_poly.type
_entity_poly.pdbx_seq_one_letter_code
_entity_poly.pdbx_strand_id
1 'polypeptide(L)'
;MSVSGLKAELKFLESIFDPNHERFRIIDWKPDELSCQFNVTGEKLLIIHCNITESYPSTPPIWFVDSDDPSLAQVLERLDDVRKGSTLLLQQLKKLICDLCRLYNLPQHPDVDAGPAAPCRTRRTGQEGKSAEEEEEMGEDIEDLDHYEMKEEEPVDGKKSEDDGIEKENLAILEKIRKNQRQDHLNGAVSGSVQASDRLMKELREIYRSQSYKTGIYSVELVNDSLYEWHVKLRTVDPDSPLHTDLQVLKERRDGLHPDNFPFDPPFVRVVSPVLSGGYVLGGGALCMELLTKQGWSSAYSIESVIMQINATLVKGKARVQFGANKNQYNLARAQQSYKSLVQIHEKNGWYTPPKEDG
;
A
#
# COMPACT_ATOMS: atom_id res chain seq x y z
N MET A 1 -18.96 5.64 -0.45
CA MET A 1 -19.67 4.95 0.66
C MET A 1 -18.78 5.03 1.88
N SER A 2 -19.34 5.01 3.10
CA SER A 2 -18.53 4.87 4.32
C SER A 2 -17.95 3.45 4.40
N VAL A 3 -16.80 3.29 5.07
CA VAL A 3 -16.16 1.99 5.35
C VAL A 3 -17.13 1.03 6.06
N SER A 4 -18.06 1.56 6.86
CA SER A 4 -19.14 0.80 7.48
C SER A 4 -20.06 0.11 6.47
N GLY A 5 -20.30 0.71 5.30
CA GLY A 5 -21.13 0.12 4.24
C GLY A 5 -20.48 -1.09 3.57
N LEU A 6 -19.18 -1.03 3.30
CA LEU A 6 -18.43 -2.15 2.71
C LEU A 6 -18.29 -3.32 3.69
N LYS A 7 -17.98 -3.04 4.97
CA LYS A 7 -17.95 -4.08 6.01
C LYS A 7 -19.32 -4.77 6.18
N ALA A 8 -20.41 -4.01 6.08
CA ALA A 8 -21.76 -4.59 6.10
C ALA A 8 -22.04 -5.46 4.87
N GLU A 9 -21.61 -5.04 3.67
CA GLU A 9 -21.72 -5.84 2.45
C GLU A 9 -20.90 -7.14 2.53
N LEU A 10 -19.66 -7.09 3.03
CA LEU A 10 -18.81 -8.28 3.20
C LEU A 10 -19.38 -9.27 4.22
N LYS A 11 -19.85 -8.79 5.37
CA LYS A 11 -20.56 -9.63 6.36
C LYS A 11 -21.82 -10.27 5.77
N PHE A 12 -22.57 -9.52 4.96
CA PHE A 12 -23.74 -10.05 4.27
C PHE A 12 -23.35 -11.14 3.27
N LEU A 13 -22.26 -10.96 2.52
CA LEU A 13 -21.77 -11.97 1.59
C LEU A 13 -21.32 -13.24 2.29
N GLU A 14 -20.59 -13.13 3.40
CA GLU A 14 -20.19 -14.28 4.22
C GLU A 14 -21.40 -15.04 4.77
N SER A 15 -22.49 -14.35 5.11
CA SER A 15 -23.73 -15.01 5.57
C SER A 15 -24.44 -15.83 4.50
N ILE A 16 -24.18 -15.55 3.21
CA ILE A 16 -24.75 -16.29 2.07
C ILE A 16 -23.78 -17.37 1.59
N PHE A 17 -22.49 -17.05 1.54
CA PHE A 17 -21.43 -17.90 0.98
C PHE A 17 -20.45 -18.32 2.05
N ASP A 18 -20.96 -18.99 3.09
CA ASP A 18 -20.17 -19.43 4.22
C ASP A 18 -19.11 -20.49 3.79
N PRO A 19 -18.10 -20.79 4.65
CA PRO A 19 -17.05 -21.76 4.32
C PRO A 19 -17.53 -23.17 3.97
N ASN A 20 -18.76 -23.55 4.35
CA ASN A 20 -19.36 -24.85 4.04
C ASN A 20 -20.29 -24.83 2.84
N HIS A 21 -20.53 -23.67 2.23
CA HIS A 21 -21.43 -23.54 1.09
C HIS A 21 -21.02 -24.45 -0.06
N GLU A 22 -22.00 -25.09 -0.71
CA GLU A 22 -21.76 -26.23 -1.61
C GLU A 22 -21.05 -25.87 -2.93
N ARG A 23 -21.14 -24.60 -3.35
CA ARG A 23 -20.68 -24.15 -4.68
C ARG A 23 -19.62 -23.06 -4.64
N PHE A 24 -19.77 -22.10 -3.74
CA PHE A 24 -18.89 -20.95 -3.63
C PHE A 24 -18.73 -20.59 -2.16
N ARG A 25 -17.51 -20.51 -1.67
CA ARG A 25 -17.17 -20.33 -0.27
C ARG A 25 -16.32 -19.09 -0.11
N ILE A 26 -16.65 -18.24 0.84
CA ILE A 26 -15.75 -17.18 1.30
C ILE A 26 -14.89 -17.79 2.40
N ILE A 27 -13.57 -17.78 2.19
CA ILE A 27 -12.61 -18.41 3.10
C ILE A 27 -12.08 -17.39 4.10
N ASP A 28 -11.79 -16.18 3.61
CA ASP A 28 -11.33 -15.06 4.40
C ASP A 28 -11.72 -13.77 3.70
N TRP A 29 -11.98 -12.72 4.49
CA TRP A 29 -12.23 -11.40 3.95
C TRP A 29 -11.68 -10.30 4.85
N LYS A 30 -11.17 -9.26 4.20
CA LYS A 30 -10.68 -8.01 4.77
C LYS A 30 -11.27 -6.85 3.95
N PRO A 31 -11.22 -5.60 4.45
CA PRO A 31 -11.74 -4.46 3.68
C PRO A 31 -11.06 -4.26 2.31
N ASP A 32 -9.85 -4.78 2.14
CA ASP A 32 -9.01 -4.65 0.94
C ASP A 32 -8.90 -5.96 0.12
N GLU A 33 -9.28 -7.10 0.68
CA GLU A 33 -9.17 -8.40 0.01
C GLU A 33 -10.36 -9.31 0.35
N LEU A 34 -10.87 -10.02 -0.65
CA LEU A 34 -11.84 -11.09 -0.48
C LEU A 34 -11.29 -12.38 -1.12
N SER A 35 -11.07 -13.41 -0.30
CA SER A 35 -10.58 -14.72 -0.72
C SER A 35 -11.71 -15.73 -0.78
N CYS A 36 -11.93 -16.28 -1.97
CA CYS A 36 -13.04 -17.17 -2.28
C CYS A 36 -12.56 -18.49 -2.89
N GLN A 37 -13.38 -19.53 -2.74
CA GLN A 37 -13.20 -20.81 -3.39
C GLN A 37 -14.47 -21.19 -4.15
N PHE A 38 -14.31 -21.57 -5.41
CA PHE A 38 -15.40 -22.13 -6.23
C PHE A 38 -15.19 -23.63 -6.46
N ASN A 39 -16.23 -24.41 -6.19
CA ASN A 39 -16.20 -25.87 -6.32
C ASN A 39 -16.69 -26.28 -7.72
N VAL A 40 -15.76 -26.72 -8.58
CA VAL A 40 -16.04 -27.12 -9.97
C VAL A 40 -16.55 -28.56 -10.01
N THR A 41 -15.81 -29.46 -9.40
CA THR A 41 -16.17 -30.86 -9.12
C THR A 41 -15.57 -31.17 -7.75
N GLY A 42 -16.10 -32.11 -6.97
CA GLY A 42 -15.67 -32.34 -5.58
C GLY A 42 -14.15 -32.56 -5.34
N GLU A 43 -13.35 -32.71 -6.39
CA GLU A 43 -11.88 -32.81 -6.38
C GLU A 43 -11.16 -31.57 -6.96
N LYS A 44 -11.85 -30.68 -7.70
CA LYS A 44 -11.28 -29.48 -8.34
C LYS A 44 -11.88 -28.20 -7.74
N LEU A 45 -11.04 -27.48 -7.00
CA LEU A 45 -11.35 -26.16 -6.44
C LEU A 45 -10.64 -25.07 -7.23
N LEU A 46 -11.33 -23.97 -7.50
CA LEU A 46 -10.74 -22.74 -8.03
C LEU A 46 -10.58 -21.74 -6.88
N ILE A 47 -9.36 -21.23 -6.72
CA ILE A 47 -9.07 -20.19 -5.74
C ILE A 47 -9.20 -18.84 -6.45
N ILE A 48 -10.05 -17.97 -5.91
CA ILE A 48 -10.41 -16.69 -6.48
C ILE A 48 -10.10 -15.60 -5.46
N HIS A 49 -9.28 -14.63 -5.85
CA HIS A 49 -8.95 -13.47 -5.03
C HIS A 49 -9.60 -12.22 -5.62
N CYS A 50 -10.00 -11.32 -4.75
CA CYS A 50 -10.60 -10.05 -5.14
C CYS A 50 -9.96 -8.93 -4.31
N ASN A 51 -9.31 -7.98 -5.00
CA ASN A 51 -8.70 -6.82 -4.36
C ASN A 51 -9.63 -5.63 -4.44
N ILE A 52 -9.98 -5.08 -3.29
CA ILE A 52 -10.89 -3.95 -3.13
C ILE A 52 -10.05 -2.70 -2.82
N THR A 53 -10.22 -1.64 -3.61
CA THR A 53 -9.48 -0.38 -3.39
C THR A 53 -10.25 0.56 -2.47
N GLU A 54 -9.55 1.50 -1.82
CA GLU A 54 -10.17 2.56 -0.99
C GLU A 54 -11.20 3.41 -1.75
N SER A 55 -11.05 3.48 -3.07
CA SER A 55 -11.98 4.20 -3.95
C SER A 55 -13.26 3.42 -4.28
N TYR A 56 -13.49 2.27 -3.66
CA TYR A 56 -14.73 1.50 -3.81
C TYR A 56 -15.95 2.28 -3.25
N PRO A 57 -17.12 2.28 -3.92
CA PRO A 57 -17.49 1.56 -5.13
C PRO A 57 -17.22 2.33 -6.44
N SER A 58 -16.53 3.48 -6.40
CA SER A 58 -16.26 4.30 -7.59
C SER A 58 -15.30 3.59 -8.55
N THR A 59 -14.29 2.93 -8.02
CA THR A 59 -13.41 2.02 -8.76
C THR A 59 -13.84 0.57 -8.49
N PRO A 60 -14.08 -0.24 -9.55
CA PRO A 60 -14.47 -1.63 -9.37
C PRO A 60 -13.33 -2.43 -8.73
N PRO A 61 -13.64 -3.47 -7.94
CA PRO A 61 -12.62 -4.34 -7.38
C PRO A 61 -12.04 -5.25 -8.48
N ILE A 62 -10.79 -5.66 -8.28
CA ILE A 62 -10.02 -6.43 -9.28
C ILE A 62 -10.04 -7.90 -8.88
N TRP A 63 -10.56 -8.74 -9.76
CA TRP A 63 -10.68 -10.18 -9.54
C TRP A 63 -9.53 -10.95 -10.20
N PHE A 64 -9.05 -11.99 -9.53
CA PHE A 64 -7.98 -12.86 -9.96
C PHE A 64 -8.35 -14.32 -9.68
N VAL A 65 -7.90 -15.24 -10.53
CA VAL A 65 -8.08 -16.68 -10.31
C VAL A 65 -6.73 -17.36 -10.44
N ASP A 66 -6.40 -18.24 -9.50
CA ASP A 66 -5.18 -19.05 -9.52
C ASP A 66 -5.37 -20.27 -10.44
N SER A 67 -5.34 -20.02 -11.75
CA SER A 67 -5.52 -21.03 -12.80
C SER A 67 -5.02 -20.53 -14.16
N ASP A 68 -4.42 -21.43 -14.94
CA ASP A 68 -3.92 -21.15 -16.30
C ASP A 68 -5.01 -21.27 -17.39
N ASP A 69 -6.28 -21.46 -17.03
CA ASP A 69 -7.38 -21.62 -17.99
C ASP A 69 -7.78 -20.26 -18.62
N PRO A 70 -7.56 -20.06 -19.94
CA PRO A 70 -7.84 -18.79 -20.61
C PRO A 70 -9.34 -18.44 -20.63
N SER A 71 -10.22 -19.43 -20.44
CA SER A 71 -11.66 -19.23 -20.40
C SER A 71 -12.08 -18.43 -19.15
N LEU A 72 -11.29 -18.51 -18.07
CA LEU A 72 -11.54 -17.76 -16.83
C LEU A 72 -11.26 -16.27 -16.99
N ALA A 73 -10.26 -15.90 -17.80
CA ALA A 73 -9.97 -14.49 -18.08
C ALA A 73 -11.18 -13.77 -18.70
N GLN A 74 -11.89 -14.43 -19.63
CA GLN A 74 -13.12 -13.90 -20.23
C GLN A 74 -14.27 -13.77 -19.22
N VAL A 75 -14.33 -14.65 -18.22
CA VAL A 75 -15.33 -14.55 -17.14
C VAL A 75 -15.05 -13.33 -16.25
N LEU A 76 -13.79 -13.08 -15.91
CA LEU A 76 -13.39 -11.95 -15.07
C LEU A 76 -13.58 -10.61 -15.79
N GLU A 77 -13.25 -10.52 -17.08
CA GLU A 77 -13.41 -9.29 -17.88
C GLU A 77 -14.89 -8.84 -17.95
N ARG A 78 -15.83 -9.79 -17.94
CA ARG A 78 -17.28 -9.51 -17.94
C ARG A 78 -17.81 -8.97 -16.60
N LEU A 79 -17.00 -8.91 -15.54
CA LEU A 79 -17.38 -8.31 -14.27
C LEU A 79 -17.34 -6.78 -14.30
N ASP A 80 -16.64 -6.18 -15.27
CA ASP A 80 -16.60 -4.73 -15.48
C ASP A 80 -17.94 -4.17 -15.99
N ASP A 81 -18.79 -5.00 -16.60
CA ASP A 81 -20.12 -4.63 -17.09
C ASP A 81 -21.16 -4.45 -15.96
N VAL A 82 -20.81 -4.80 -14.71
CA VAL A 82 -21.72 -4.72 -13.57
C VAL A 82 -21.92 -3.26 -13.14
N ARG A 83 -23.18 -2.86 -12.97
CA ARG A 83 -23.53 -1.47 -12.63
C ARG A 83 -22.95 -1.07 -11.28
N LYS A 84 -22.21 0.05 -11.27
CA LYS A 84 -21.68 0.67 -10.05
C LYS A 84 -22.82 1.07 -9.11
N GLY A 85 -22.71 0.68 -7.85
CA GLY A 85 -23.73 0.94 -6.83
C GLY A 85 -23.26 0.52 -5.45
N SER A 86 -24.16 0.62 -4.46
CA SER A 86 -23.86 0.29 -3.07
C SER A 86 -23.73 -1.21 -2.77
N THR A 87 -24.05 -2.07 -3.74
CA THR A 87 -23.97 -3.53 -3.64
C THR A 87 -23.15 -4.12 -4.80
N LEU A 88 -22.11 -3.40 -5.24
CA LEU A 88 -21.36 -3.76 -6.44
C LEU A 88 -20.66 -5.12 -6.27
N LEU A 89 -20.18 -5.42 -5.06
CA LEU A 89 -19.42 -6.65 -4.78
C LEU A 89 -20.37 -7.85 -4.81
N LEU A 90 -21.56 -7.71 -4.21
CA LEU A 90 -22.61 -8.73 -4.30
C LEU A 90 -23.04 -9.01 -5.74
N GLN A 91 -23.22 -7.97 -6.55
CA GLN A 91 -23.62 -8.16 -7.95
C GLN A 91 -22.52 -8.83 -8.78
N GLN A 92 -21.25 -8.45 -8.58
CA GLN A 92 -20.11 -9.08 -9.25
C GLN A 92 -19.94 -10.54 -8.82
N LEU A 93 -20.05 -10.83 -7.53
CA LEU A 93 -19.89 -12.19 -7.00
C LEU A 93 -21.02 -13.11 -7.52
N LYS A 94 -22.27 -12.63 -7.57
CA LYS A 94 -23.37 -13.35 -8.22
C LYS A 94 -23.12 -13.59 -9.71
N LYS A 95 -22.63 -12.58 -10.43
CA LYS A 95 -22.33 -12.69 -11.85
C LYS A 95 -21.21 -13.70 -12.10
N LEU A 96 -20.17 -13.65 -11.28
CA LEU A 96 -19.03 -14.55 -11.30
C LEU A 96 -19.48 -15.99 -11.08
N ILE A 97 -20.26 -16.27 -10.03
CA ILE A 97 -20.77 -17.62 -9.77
C ILE A 97 -21.62 -18.10 -10.94
N CYS A 98 -22.53 -17.28 -11.46
CA CYS A 98 -23.36 -17.61 -12.61
C CYS A 98 -22.54 -17.97 -13.86
N ASP A 99 -21.48 -17.20 -14.15
CA ASP A 99 -20.63 -17.43 -15.32
C ASP A 99 -19.72 -18.65 -15.14
N LEU A 100 -19.19 -18.89 -13.93
CA LEU A 100 -18.43 -20.10 -13.62
C LEU A 100 -19.31 -21.35 -13.71
N CYS A 101 -20.55 -21.30 -13.21
CA CYS A 101 -21.51 -22.38 -13.37
C CYS A 101 -21.81 -22.66 -14.85
N ARG A 102 -21.95 -21.62 -15.69
CA ARG A 102 -22.14 -21.81 -17.15
C ARG A 102 -20.90 -22.40 -17.81
N LEU A 103 -19.71 -21.91 -17.47
CA LEU A 103 -18.46 -22.36 -18.04
C LEU A 103 -18.22 -23.86 -17.77
N TYR A 104 -18.53 -24.31 -16.55
CA TYR A 104 -18.35 -25.70 -16.14
C TYR A 104 -19.61 -26.58 -16.24
N ASN A 105 -20.70 -26.07 -16.86
CA ASN A 105 -21.99 -26.76 -16.99
C ASN A 105 -22.58 -27.28 -15.66
N LEU A 106 -22.50 -26.48 -14.60
CA LEU A 106 -23.02 -26.78 -13.27
C LEU A 106 -24.40 -26.15 -13.04
N PRO A 107 -25.28 -26.79 -12.25
CA PRO A 107 -26.57 -26.21 -11.88
C PRO A 107 -26.36 -24.94 -11.03
N GLN A 108 -27.12 -23.90 -11.32
CA GLN A 108 -27.11 -22.65 -10.54
C GLN A 108 -27.75 -22.88 -9.16
N HIS A 109 -27.15 -22.31 -8.11
CA HIS A 109 -27.66 -22.41 -6.74
C HIS A 109 -28.72 -21.32 -6.47
N PRO A 110 -29.84 -21.62 -5.78
CA PRO A 110 -30.91 -20.64 -5.48
C PRO A 110 -30.40 -19.36 -4.79
N ASP A 111 -29.35 -19.47 -3.99
CA ASP A 111 -28.77 -18.36 -3.23
C ASP A 111 -28.06 -17.33 -4.13
N VAL A 112 -27.73 -17.71 -5.37
CA VAL A 112 -27.19 -16.80 -6.39
C VAL A 112 -28.30 -15.94 -7.00
N ASP A 113 -29.51 -16.49 -7.12
CA ASP A 113 -30.70 -15.82 -7.69
C ASP A 113 -31.53 -15.06 -6.64
N ALA A 114 -31.35 -15.32 -5.35
CA ALA A 114 -32.05 -14.60 -4.27
C ALA A 114 -31.56 -13.14 -4.19
N GLY A 115 -32.18 -12.23 -4.93
CA GLY A 115 -32.07 -10.77 -4.70
C GLY A 115 -32.48 -10.41 -3.26
N PRO A 116 -32.28 -9.15 -2.80
CA PRO A 116 -32.78 -8.74 -1.50
C PRO A 116 -34.28 -9.03 -1.44
N ALA A 117 -34.65 -10.05 -0.67
CA ALA A 117 -36.03 -10.41 -0.47
C ALA A 117 -36.66 -9.27 0.33
N ALA A 118 -37.43 -8.42 -0.35
CA ALA A 118 -38.60 -7.83 0.28
C ALA A 118 -39.38 -8.99 0.95
N PRO A 119 -39.91 -8.79 2.17
CA PRO A 119 -40.31 -9.86 3.04
C PRO A 119 -41.27 -10.82 2.35
N CYS A 120 -40.98 -12.10 2.54
CA CYS A 120 -41.72 -13.24 2.05
C CYS A 120 -43.24 -13.03 2.25
N ARG A 121 -43.94 -12.65 1.19
CA ARG A 121 -45.40 -12.82 1.10
C ARG A 121 -45.65 -14.31 0.94
N THR A 122 -45.83 -14.98 2.07
CA THR A 122 -46.46 -16.29 2.12
C THR A 122 -47.78 -16.23 1.35
N ARG A 123 -47.86 -17.03 0.30
CA ARG A 123 -49.08 -17.23 -0.47
C ARG A 123 -50.03 -18.06 0.39
N ARG A 124 -50.89 -17.40 1.17
CA ARG A 124 -52.14 -17.99 1.65
C ARG A 124 -53.31 -17.18 1.07
N THR A 125 -54.15 -17.91 0.38
CA THR A 125 -55.51 -17.57 -0.01
C THR A 125 -56.31 -16.96 1.15
N GLY A 126 -56.97 -15.84 0.89
CA GLY A 126 -58.22 -15.45 1.55
C GLY A 126 -58.16 -14.37 2.63
N GLN A 127 -58.94 -13.32 2.37
CA GLN A 127 -59.67 -12.44 3.29
C GLN A 127 -59.01 -11.17 3.89
N GLU A 128 -59.88 -10.17 3.91
CA GLU A 128 -59.76 -8.74 4.20
C GLU A 128 -59.41 -8.43 5.66
N GLY A 129 -58.84 -7.23 5.92
CA GLY A 129 -58.78 -6.68 7.27
C GLY A 129 -57.81 -5.51 7.44
N LYS A 130 -58.24 -4.46 8.15
CA LYS A 130 -57.60 -3.16 8.39
C LYS A 130 -56.66 -3.16 9.62
N SER A 131 -56.01 -1.99 9.83
CA SER A 131 -55.41 -1.44 11.08
C SER A 131 -54.07 -2.05 11.50
N ALA A 132 -52.99 -1.26 11.57
CA ALA A 132 -52.58 -0.31 12.64
C ALA A 132 -51.94 -1.05 13.82
N GLU A 133 -51.05 -0.34 14.54
CA GLU A 133 -50.26 -0.77 15.71
C GLU A 133 -48.88 -1.35 15.35
N GLU A 134 -47.81 -1.14 16.09
CA GLU A 134 -47.36 -0.13 17.08
C GLU A 134 -45.90 -0.55 17.34
N GLU A 135 -45.09 0.41 17.79
CA GLU A 135 -43.70 0.21 18.17
C GLU A 135 -43.62 -0.74 19.38
N GLU A 136 -42.87 -1.84 19.28
CA GLU A 136 -42.27 -2.47 20.47
C GLU A 136 -40.79 -2.76 20.20
N GLU A 137 -40.00 -1.89 20.83
CA GLU A 137 -38.57 -1.91 21.04
C GLU A 137 -38.20 -3.09 21.96
N MET A 138 -37.64 -4.15 21.39
CA MET A 138 -36.91 -5.17 22.16
C MET A 138 -35.44 -4.78 22.14
N GLY A 139 -35.06 -3.92 23.09
CA GLY A 139 -33.69 -3.79 23.53
C GLY A 139 -33.33 -5.01 24.36
N GLU A 140 -32.28 -5.72 23.96
CA GLU A 140 -31.49 -6.58 24.84
C GLU A 140 -30.08 -6.74 24.21
N ASP A 141 -29.10 -6.23 24.95
CA ASP A 141 -27.71 -6.69 25.05
C ASP A 141 -26.73 -6.38 23.90
N ILE A 142 -26.35 -5.10 23.77
CA ILE A 142 -25.10 -4.66 23.13
C ILE A 142 -24.18 -4.04 24.20
N GLU A 143 -23.77 -4.83 25.20
CA GLU A 143 -22.74 -4.37 26.16
C GLU A 143 -21.56 -5.33 26.36
N ASP A 144 -21.44 -6.43 25.59
CA ASP A 144 -20.39 -7.44 25.83
C ASP A 144 -19.48 -7.79 24.64
N LEU A 145 -19.36 -6.91 23.63
CA LEU A 145 -18.48 -7.15 22.46
C LEU A 145 -17.29 -6.19 22.31
N ASP A 146 -17.01 -5.39 23.34
CA ASP A 146 -15.92 -4.40 23.35
C ASP A 146 -14.64 -4.88 24.09
N HIS A 147 -14.42 -6.19 24.23
CA HIS A 147 -13.20 -6.75 24.86
C HIS A 147 -12.45 -7.78 23.99
N TYR A 148 -12.31 -7.52 22.69
CA TYR A 148 -11.13 -8.02 21.98
C TYR A 148 -9.99 -7.01 22.15
N GLU A 149 -9.44 -6.94 23.36
CA GLU A 149 -8.03 -6.61 23.50
C GLU A 149 -7.28 -7.60 22.60
N MET A 150 -6.63 -7.12 21.54
CA MET A 150 -5.49 -7.84 20.99
C MET A 150 -4.61 -8.12 22.20
N LYS A 151 -4.54 -9.38 22.65
CA LYS A 151 -3.53 -9.80 23.62
C LYS A 151 -2.23 -9.20 23.13
N GLU A 152 -1.62 -8.36 23.95
CA GLU A 152 -0.19 -8.17 23.88
C GLU A 152 0.37 -9.59 23.92
N GLU A 153 0.97 -10.04 22.82
CA GLU A 153 1.85 -11.19 22.90
C GLU A 153 2.95 -10.77 23.86
N GLU A 154 2.82 -11.17 25.13
CA GLU A 154 3.93 -11.10 26.05
C GLU A 154 5.13 -11.76 25.37
N PRO A 155 6.32 -11.15 25.44
CA PRO A 155 7.46 -11.66 24.72
C PRO A 155 7.72 -13.08 25.23
N VAL A 156 7.64 -14.05 24.32
CA VAL A 156 8.08 -15.42 24.57
C VAL A 156 9.54 -15.33 25.01
N ASP A 157 9.74 -15.59 26.30
CA ASP A 157 11.00 -15.50 27.02
C ASP A 157 12.09 -16.28 26.26
N GLY A 158 13.09 -15.57 25.73
CA GLY A 158 14.27 -16.17 25.08
C GLY A 158 14.58 -15.76 23.63
N LYS A 159 13.75 -14.96 22.94
CA LYS A 159 14.19 -14.26 21.72
C LYS A 159 14.80 -12.92 22.10
N LYS A 160 16.03 -12.62 21.62
CA LYS A 160 16.55 -11.23 21.58
C LYS A 160 15.42 -10.36 21.06
N SER A 161 15.03 -9.32 21.82
CA SER A 161 13.93 -8.48 21.41
C SER A 161 14.26 -7.97 20.01
N GLU A 162 13.31 -8.02 19.07
CA GLU A 162 13.58 -7.53 17.71
C GLU A 162 14.15 -6.11 17.77
N ASP A 163 13.80 -5.36 18.79
CA ASP A 163 14.14 -3.95 18.98
C ASP A 163 15.49 -3.72 19.71
N ASP A 164 16.27 -4.79 19.94
CA ASP A 164 17.62 -4.72 20.51
C ASP A 164 18.53 -3.79 19.69
N GLY A 165 19.15 -2.81 20.36
CA GLY A 165 20.09 -1.87 19.76
C GLY A 165 19.45 -0.67 19.06
N ILE A 166 18.16 -0.42 19.23
CA ILE A 166 17.49 0.82 18.82
C ILE A 166 17.44 1.80 20.00
N GLU A 167 17.70 3.09 19.74
CA GLU A 167 17.62 4.14 20.76
C GLU A 167 16.18 4.41 21.22
N LYS A 168 16.00 4.85 22.47
CA LYS A 168 14.68 5.05 23.09
C LYS A 168 13.76 5.99 22.31
N GLU A 169 14.32 7.05 21.72
CA GLU A 169 13.55 8.00 20.90
C GLU A 169 13.01 7.34 19.63
N ASN A 170 13.83 6.53 18.96
CA ASN A 170 13.47 5.79 17.76
C ASN A 170 12.47 4.67 18.05
N LEU A 171 12.55 4.03 19.22
CA LEU A 171 11.53 3.09 19.70
C LEU A 171 10.17 3.76 19.87
N ALA A 172 10.13 4.96 20.47
CA ALA A 172 8.88 5.71 20.63
C ALA A 172 8.25 6.07 19.28
N ILE A 173 9.06 6.38 18.26
CA ILE A 173 8.58 6.61 16.89
C ILE A 173 7.95 5.33 16.32
N LEU A 174 8.61 4.18 16.44
CA LEU A 174 8.09 2.89 15.95
C LEU A 174 6.77 2.49 16.64
N GLU A 175 6.67 2.70 17.95
CA GLU A 175 5.43 2.48 18.70
C GLU A 175 4.31 3.43 18.27
N LYS A 176 4.62 4.71 18.06
CA LYS A 176 3.66 5.70 17.58
C LYS A 176 3.11 5.29 16.21
N ILE A 177 3.97 4.85 15.31
CA ILE A 177 3.57 4.37 13.98
C ILE A 177 2.67 3.14 14.09
N ARG A 178 3.03 2.14 14.90
CA ARG A 178 2.19 0.95 15.13
C ARG A 178 0.79 1.33 15.63
N LYS A 179 0.71 2.29 16.56
CA LYS A 179 -0.56 2.81 17.09
C LYS A 179 -1.37 3.52 16.01
N ASN A 180 -0.73 4.40 15.22
CA ASN A 180 -1.37 5.11 14.12
C ASN A 180 -1.89 4.12 13.06
N GLN A 181 -1.09 3.16 12.62
CA GLN A 181 -1.52 2.12 11.69
C GLN A 181 -2.74 1.37 12.22
N ARG A 182 -2.73 0.93 13.49
CA ARG A 182 -3.89 0.25 14.10
C ARG A 182 -5.13 1.13 14.08
N GLN A 183 -4.98 2.43 14.37
CA GLN A 183 -6.07 3.39 14.33
C GLN A 183 -6.58 3.66 12.91
N ASP A 184 -5.69 3.73 11.91
CA ASP A 184 -6.04 3.88 10.51
C ASP A 184 -6.75 2.62 9.98
N HIS A 185 -6.35 1.42 10.43
CA HIS A 185 -7.06 0.16 10.18
C HIS A 185 -8.48 0.16 10.78
N LEU A 186 -8.66 0.71 11.97
CA LEU A 186 -9.97 0.85 12.61
C LEU A 186 -10.86 1.87 11.85
N ASN A 187 -10.27 2.98 11.44
CA ASN A 187 -10.95 4.09 10.74
C ASN A 187 -11.13 3.84 9.23
N GLY A 188 -10.48 2.81 8.68
CA GLY A 188 -10.45 2.51 7.25
C GLY A 188 -9.75 3.56 6.40
N ALA A 189 -8.76 4.25 6.97
CA ALA A 189 -7.89 5.23 6.32
C ALA A 189 -6.48 4.66 6.03
N VAL A 190 -6.40 3.34 5.82
CA VAL A 190 -5.13 2.61 5.66
C VAL A 190 -4.45 3.06 4.37
N SER A 191 -3.22 3.56 4.47
CA SER A 191 -2.39 3.87 3.30
C SER A 191 -1.61 2.63 2.87
N GLY A 192 -1.71 2.22 1.61
CA GLY A 192 -0.92 1.12 1.02
C GLY A 192 -1.31 -0.29 1.50
N SER A 193 -0.52 -1.31 1.14
CA SER A 193 -0.78 -2.70 1.53
C SER A 193 -0.08 -3.10 2.84
N VAL A 194 -0.65 -4.07 3.57
CA VAL A 194 -0.07 -4.64 4.80
C VAL A 194 1.37 -5.13 4.56
N GLN A 195 1.60 -5.86 3.45
CA GLN A 195 2.93 -6.35 3.09
C GLN A 195 3.95 -5.21 2.87
N ALA A 196 3.52 -4.12 2.24
CA ALA A 196 4.38 -2.95 2.03
C ALA A 196 4.66 -2.23 3.35
N SER A 197 3.64 -2.06 4.20
CA SER A 197 3.75 -1.50 5.55
C SER A 197 4.72 -2.30 6.43
N ASP A 198 4.59 -3.63 6.44
CA ASP A 198 5.48 -4.53 7.21
C ASP A 198 6.92 -4.43 6.72
N ARG A 199 7.11 -4.41 5.39
CA ARG A 199 8.45 -4.24 4.80
C ARG A 199 9.05 -2.89 5.19
N LEU A 200 8.29 -1.79 5.08
CA LEU A 200 8.75 -0.44 5.43
C LEU A 200 9.08 -0.32 6.93
N MET A 201 8.27 -0.92 7.79
CA MET A 201 8.54 -1.02 9.22
C MET A 201 9.84 -1.78 9.50
N LYS A 202 10.07 -2.90 8.82
CA LYS A 202 11.32 -3.67 8.94
C LYS A 202 12.54 -2.84 8.51
N GLU A 203 12.45 -2.16 7.35
CA GLU A 203 13.53 -1.31 6.83
C GLU A 203 13.84 -0.14 7.78
N LEU A 204 12.82 0.51 8.32
CA LEU A 204 13.00 1.61 9.27
C LEU A 204 13.69 1.13 10.55
N ARG A 205 13.31 -0.04 11.06
CA ARG A 205 13.99 -0.66 12.21
C ARG A 205 15.44 -1.02 11.90
N GLU A 206 15.72 -1.59 10.73
CA GLU A 206 17.08 -1.91 10.31
C GLU A 206 17.96 -0.65 10.23
N ILE A 207 17.41 0.45 9.69
CA ILE A 207 18.06 1.76 9.69
C ILE A 207 18.37 2.23 11.11
N TYR A 208 17.42 2.19 12.04
CA TYR A 208 17.68 2.65 13.41
C TYR A 208 18.71 1.79 14.17
N ARG A 209 18.89 0.52 13.77
CA ARG A 209 19.95 -0.34 14.31
C ARG A 209 21.31 -0.09 13.66
N SER A 210 21.32 0.46 12.44
CA SER A 210 22.52 0.55 11.61
C SER A 210 23.57 1.50 12.20
N GLN A 211 24.84 1.18 11.96
CA GLN A 211 25.94 2.05 12.40
C GLN A 211 25.99 3.35 11.59
N SER A 212 25.61 3.32 10.31
CA SER A 212 25.57 4.50 9.45
C SER A 212 24.59 5.56 9.96
N TYR A 213 23.43 5.13 10.45
CA TYR A 213 22.46 6.00 11.12
C TYR A 213 22.98 6.51 12.46
N LYS A 214 23.48 5.61 13.34
CA LYS A 214 23.98 5.96 14.68
C LYS A 214 25.18 6.89 14.68
N THR A 215 26.05 6.77 13.68
CA THR A 215 27.19 7.67 13.49
C THR A 215 26.78 9.01 12.86
N GLY A 216 25.51 9.16 12.48
CA GLY A 216 24.97 10.40 11.95
C GLY A 216 25.40 10.69 10.51
N ILE A 217 25.66 9.66 9.69
CA ILE A 217 25.92 9.85 8.25
C ILE A 217 24.69 10.45 7.57
N TYR A 218 23.51 9.98 7.97
CA TYR A 218 22.22 10.50 7.54
C TYR A 218 21.22 10.50 8.70
N SER A 219 20.12 11.23 8.56
CA SER A 219 18.95 11.11 9.43
C SER A 219 17.69 10.89 8.62
N VAL A 220 16.70 10.23 9.22
CA VAL A 220 15.40 9.92 8.62
C VAL A 220 14.31 10.58 9.45
N GLU A 221 13.40 11.28 8.77
CA GLU A 221 12.21 11.89 9.36
C GLU A 221 10.99 11.47 8.53
N LEU A 222 9.94 10.95 9.15
CA LEU A 222 8.70 10.61 8.44
C LEU A 222 7.85 11.86 8.24
N VAL A 223 7.34 12.04 7.03
CA VAL A 223 6.49 13.18 6.70
C VAL A 223 5.08 12.89 7.19
N ASN A 224 4.52 13.74 8.06
CA ASN A 224 3.18 13.54 8.65
C ASN A 224 2.99 12.17 9.30
N ASP A 225 4.04 11.62 9.93
CA ASP A 225 4.05 10.25 10.49
C ASP A 225 3.75 9.13 9.46
N SER A 226 3.83 9.42 8.15
CA SER A 226 3.58 8.46 7.09
C SER A 226 4.77 7.53 6.89
N LEU A 227 4.51 6.22 6.95
CA LEU A 227 5.49 5.19 6.59
C LEU A 227 5.83 5.16 5.10
N TYR A 228 5.08 5.85 4.25
CA TYR A 228 5.27 5.83 2.80
C TYR A 228 6.04 7.06 2.28
N GLU A 229 6.32 8.04 3.16
CA GLU A 229 6.99 9.28 2.77
C GLU A 229 8.07 9.70 3.78
N TRP A 230 9.33 9.64 3.35
CA TRP A 230 10.50 9.78 4.22
C TRP A 230 11.37 10.94 3.75
N HIS A 231 11.73 11.82 4.66
CA HIS A 231 12.78 12.81 4.49
C HIS A 231 14.10 12.25 4.99
N VAL A 232 15.01 11.95 4.05
CA VAL A 232 16.37 11.53 4.35
C VAL A 232 17.31 12.72 4.19
N LYS A 233 17.96 13.13 5.27
CA LYS A 233 18.97 14.21 5.27
C LYS A 233 20.36 13.58 5.33
N LEU A 234 21.15 13.74 4.26
CA LEU A 234 22.56 13.38 4.26
C LEU A 234 23.33 14.43 5.07
N ARG A 235 23.92 14.02 6.20
CA ARG A 235 24.64 14.90 7.12
C ARG A 235 26.14 14.88 6.87
N THR A 236 26.65 13.69 6.51
CA THR A 236 28.06 13.47 6.24
C THR A 236 28.22 12.88 4.85
N VAL A 237 29.04 13.54 4.04
CA VAL A 237 29.55 13.06 2.75
C VAL A 237 31.07 12.97 2.87
N ASP A 238 31.73 12.30 1.92
CA ASP A 238 33.18 12.12 1.89
C ASP A 238 33.91 13.46 2.17
N PRO A 239 34.70 13.56 3.26
CA PRO A 239 35.35 14.80 3.67
C PRO A 239 36.33 15.36 2.63
N ASP A 240 36.88 14.50 1.77
CA ASP A 240 37.81 14.91 0.72
C ASP A 240 37.08 15.42 -0.53
N SER A 241 35.75 15.30 -0.57
CA SER A 241 34.94 15.74 -1.71
C SER A 241 34.70 17.25 -1.73
N PRO A 242 34.65 17.87 -2.93
CA PRO A 242 34.19 19.25 -3.07
C PRO A 242 32.77 19.49 -2.53
N LEU A 243 31.91 18.46 -2.58
CA LEU A 243 30.55 18.52 -2.03
C LEU A 243 30.57 18.76 -0.52
N HIS A 244 31.49 18.13 0.22
CA HIS A 244 31.63 18.33 1.65
C HIS A 244 31.90 19.81 1.98
N THR A 245 32.85 20.40 1.27
CA THR A 245 33.20 21.83 1.44
C THR A 245 32.00 22.72 1.15
N ASP A 246 31.28 22.45 0.06
CA ASP A 246 30.08 23.21 -0.29
C ASP A 246 28.99 23.12 0.81
N LEU A 247 28.77 21.95 1.39
CA LEU A 247 27.80 21.76 2.46
C LEU A 247 28.18 22.49 3.76
N GLN A 248 29.48 22.56 4.09
CA GLN A 248 29.95 23.37 5.23
C GLN A 248 29.66 24.86 5.01
N VAL A 249 29.93 25.38 3.80
CA VAL A 249 29.61 26.77 3.43
C VAL A 249 28.10 27.03 3.54
N LEU A 250 27.26 26.07 3.13
CA LEU A 250 25.81 26.21 3.23
C LEU A 250 25.34 26.24 4.70
N LYS A 251 25.95 25.41 5.55
CA LYS A 251 25.69 25.38 7.01
C LYS A 251 26.07 26.69 7.69
N GLU A 252 27.20 27.29 7.30
CA GLU A 252 27.68 28.56 7.85
C GLU A 252 26.81 29.77 7.42
N ARG A 253 26.19 29.71 6.23
CA ARG A 253 25.36 30.79 5.68
C ARG A 253 24.00 30.97 6.37
N ARG A 254 23.66 30.22 7.43
CA ARG A 254 22.41 30.30 8.22
C ARG A 254 21.08 30.23 7.43
N ASP A 255 21.09 29.84 6.16
CA ASP A 255 19.87 29.48 5.43
C ASP A 255 19.65 27.98 5.54
N GLY A 256 19.34 27.53 6.76
CA GLY A 256 18.86 26.17 7.01
C GLY A 256 17.56 25.96 6.24
N LEU A 257 17.67 25.36 5.06
CA LEU A 257 16.56 24.91 4.22
C LEU A 257 15.68 23.95 5.04
N HIS A 258 14.62 24.48 5.64
CA HIS A 258 13.48 23.72 6.10
C HIS A 258 12.44 23.75 4.97
N PRO A 259 12.15 22.63 4.30
CA PRO A 259 10.97 22.53 3.47
C PRO A 259 9.78 22.10 4.34
N ASP A 260 9.05 23.10 4.84
CA ASP A 260 7.69 22.93 5.33
C ASP A 260 6.74 22.85 4.12
N ASN A 261 5.82 21.87 4.14
CA ASN A 261 4.86 21.47 3.11
C ASN A 261 5.44 20.81 1.85
N PHE A 262 4.91 19.63 1.49
CA PHE A 262 4.32 19.30 0.18
C PHE A 262 4.31 17.78 -0.09
N PRO A 263 3.20 17.04 0.16
CA PRO A 263 3.09 15.63 -0.19
C PRO A 263 2.22 15.44 -1.44
N PHE A 264 2.41 14.34 -2.18
CA PHE A 264 1.41 13.49 -2.87
C PHE A 264 2.16 12.62 -3.90
N ASP A 265 2.19 11.29 -3.68
CA ASP A 265 2.52 10.17 -4.59
C ASP A 265 3.89 9.42 -4.42
N PRO A 266 3.95 8.11 -4.78
CA PRO A 266 4.67 6.99 -4.11
C PRO A 266 6.20 6.94 -4.40
N PRO A 267 7.03 6.01 -3.83
CA PRO A 267 8.42 6.29 -3.46
C PRO A 267 9.31 6.56 -4.67
N PHE A 268 9.38 7.85 -4.97
CA PHE A 268 10.15 8.44 -6.03
C PHE A 268 11.26 9.26 -5.35
N VAL A 269 12.48 8.73 -5.38
CA VAL A 269 13.61 9.38 -4.74
C VAL A 269 14.02 10.61 -5.56
N ARG A 270 14.03 11.77 -4.90
CA ARG A 270 14.45 13.03 -5.49
C ARG A 270 15.23 13.88 -4.48
N VAL A 271 16.12 14.71 -5.00
CA VAL A 271 16.75 15.78 -4.23
C VAL A 271 15.72 16.90 -4.01
N VAL A 272 15.46 17.21 -2.74
CA VAL A 272 14.60 18.34 -2.36
C VAL A 272 15.43 19.63 -2.32
N SER A 273 16.58 19.59 -1.66
CA SER A 273 17.50 20.71 -1.55
C SER A 273 18.88 20.23 -1.06
N PRO A 274 19.97 21.00 -1.27
CA PRO A 274 20.06 22.19 -2.13
C PRO A 274 20.05 21.82 -3.62
N VAL A 275 20.05 22.82 -4.50
CA VAL A 275 20.20 22.59 -5.95
C VAL A 275 21.64 22.15 -6.23
N LEU A 276 21.79 21.01 -6.90
CA LEU A 276 23.08 20.41 -7.23
C LEU A 276 23.36 20.50 -8.73
N SER A 277 24.64 20.63 -9.09
CA SER A 277 25.17 20.35 -10.43
C SER A 277 26.07 19.11 -10.36
N GLY A 278 26.00 18.24 -11.35
CA GLY A 278 26.71 16.96 -11.31
C GLY A 278 25.99 15.95 -10.42
N GLY A 279 26.72 14.93 -9.93
CA GLY A 279 26.17 13.92 -9.01
C GLY A 279 25.11 13.01 -9.62
N TYR A 280 24.99 13.00 -10.96
CA TYR A 280 23.87 12.37 -11.66
C TYR A 280 22.49 12.93 -11.28
N VAL A 281 22.43 14.16 -10.75
CA VAL A 281 21.18 14.86 -10.42
C VAL A 281 20.66 15.57 -11.66
N LEU A 282 19.44 15.24 -12.07
CA LEU A 282 18.76 15.81 -13.23
C LEU A 282 17.93 17.05 -12.87
N GLY A 283 17.38 17.68 -13.91
CA GLY A 283 16.40 18.75 -13.76
C GLY A 283 15.25 18.37 -12.82
N GLY A 284 14.82 19.31 -12.00
CA GLY A 284 13.76 19.06 -11.02
C GLY A 284 14.18 18.28 -9.77
N GLY A 285 15.38 17.71 -9.74
CA GLY A 285 15.92 16.96 -8.60
C GLY A 285 15.83 15.44 -8.73
N ALA A 286 15.47 14.90 -9.91
CA ALA A 286 15.49 13.45 -10.13
C ALA A 286 16.92 12.90 -10.12
N LEU A 287 17.10 11.65 -9.70
CA LEU A 287 18.40 10.97 -9.69
C LEU A 287 18.53 10.02 -10.89
N CYS A 288 19.63 10.14 -11.62
CA CYS A 288 19.97 9.23 -12.72
C CYS A 288 20.82 8.07 -12.20
N MET A 289 20.15 7.06 -11.65
CA MET A 289 20.80 5.89 -11.06
C MET A 289 20.08 4.62 -11.52
N GLU A 290 20.83 3.65 -12.05
CA GLU A 290 20.29 2.39 -12.58
C GLU A 290 19.47 1.63 -11.53
N LEU A 291 19.96 1.56 -10.29
CA LEU A 291 19.25 0.89 -9.20
C LEU A 291 17.88 1.50 -8.87
N LEU A 292 17.62 2.75 -9.26
CA LEU A 292 16.32 3.41 -9.06
C LEU A 292 15.38 3.23 -10.26
N THR A 293 15.77 2.43 -11.26
CA THR A 293 14.94 2.11 -12.42
C THR A 293 14.43 0.68 -12.37
N LYS A 294 13.37 0.38 -13.13
CA LYS A 294 12.75 -0.96 -13.14
C LYS A 294 13.74 -2.08 -13.47
N GLN A 295 14.75 -1.77 -14.28
CA GLN A 295 15.75 -2.72 -14.76
C GLN A 295 16.84 -3.00 -13.71
N GLY A 296 17.22 -1.99 -12.91
CA GLY A 296 18.28 -2.13 -11.91
C GLY A 296 17.78 -2.33 -10.47
N TRP A 297 16.50 -2.05 -10.20
CA TRP A 297 15.90 -2.20 -8.88
C TRP A 297 15.71 -3.67 -8.51
N SER A 298 16.08 -4.02 -7.28
CA SER A 298 15.79 -5.31 -6.67
C SER A 298 15.13 -5.09 -5.32
N SER A 299 14.04 -5.83 -5.05
CA SER A 299 13.39 -5.84 -3.75
C SER A 299 14.27 -6.39 -2.63
N ALA A 300 15.42 -7.00 -2.97
CA ALA A 300 16.43 -7.45 -2.02
C ALA A 300 17.32 -6.31 -1.49
N TYR A 301 17.33 -5.13 -2.12
CA TYR A 301 18.07 -3.99 -1.58
C TYR A 301 17.40 -3.47 -0.31
N SER A 302 18.21 -3.21 0.72
CA SER A 302 17.75 -2.48 1.90
C SER A 302 17.74 -0.98 1.61
N ILE A 303 16.86 -0.25 2.27
CA ILE A 303 16.76 1.21 2.15
C ILE A 303 18.04 1.88 2.64
N GLU A 304 18.70 1.35 3.68
CA GLU A 304 20.03 1.81 4.10
C GLU A 304 21.03 1.73 2.93
N SER A 305 21.09 0.60 2.23
CA SER A 305 22.03 0.42 1.11
C SER A 305 21.78 1.40 -0.02
N VAL A 306 20.51 1.70 -0.31
CA VAL A 306 20.09 2.69 -1.30
C VAL A 306 20.53 4.10 -0.88
N ILE A 307 20.30 4.49 0.38
CA ILE A 307 20.74 5.79 0.93
C ILE A 307 22.26 5.94 0.82
N MET A 308 23.00 4.92 1.23
CA MET A 308 24.47 4.94 1.18
C MET A 308 25.00 4.97 -0.25
N GLN A 309 24.36 4.26 -1.17
CA GLN A 309 24.73 4.29 -2.59
C GLN A 309 24.43 5.64 -3.24
N ILE A 310 23.32 6.30 -2.88
CA ILE A 310 23.04 7.68 -3.31
C ILE A 310 24.14 8.62 -2.80
N ASN A 311 24.50 8.53 -1.51
CA ASN A 311 25.56 9.34 -0.92
C ASN A 311 26.89 9.18 -1.68
N ALA A 312 27.30 7.94 -1.95
CA ALA A 312 28.50 7.64 -2.72
C ALA A 312 28.42 8.11 -4.18
N THR A 313 27.28 7.94 -4.84
CA THR A 313 27.08 8.36 -6.23
C THR A 313 27.12 9.88 -6.39
N LEU A 314 26.62 10.64 -5.41
CA LEU A 314 26.73 12.10 -5.43
C LEU A 314 28.20 12.55 -5.41
N VAL A 315 29.02 11.93 -4.55
CA VAL A 315 30.46 12.20 -4.47
C VAL A 315 31.17 11.78 -5.76
N LYS A 316 30.95 10.54 -6.22
CA LYS A 316 31.55 10.01 -7.45
C LYS A 316 31.17 10.83 -8.68
N GLY A 317 29.93 11.30 -8.75
CA GLY A 317 29.44 12.18 -9.81
C GLY A 317 29.91 13.63 -9.67
N LYS A 318 30.81 13.94 -8.72
CA LYS A 318 31.38 15.27 -8.47
C LYS A 318 30.29 16.32 -8.25
N ALA A 319 29.25 15.98 -7.47
CA ALA A 319 28.16 16.89 -7.16
C ALA A 319 28.69 18.17 -6.51
N ARG A 320 28.16 19.32 -6.93
CA ARG A 320 28.46 20.66 -6.39
C ARG A 320 27.18 21.38 -6.06
N VAL A 321 27.19 22.18 -4.99
CA VAL A 321 26.05 23.03 -4.64
C VAL A 321 26.03 24.26 -5.55
N GLN A 322 24.88 24.54 -6.15
CA GLN A 322 24.66 25.75 -6.93
C GLN A 322 24.20 26.90 -6.02
N PHE A 323 25.15 27.61 -5.42
CA PHE A 323 24.88 28.77 -4.57
C PHE A 323 24.25 29.92 -5.38
N GLY A 324 22.94 30.11 -5.24
CA GLY A 324 22.17 31.14 -5.97
C GLY A 324 21.16 30.59 -6.97
N ALA A 325 21.08 29.26 -7.13
CA ALA A 325 20.00 28.64 -7.89
C ALA A 325 18.63 28.89 -7.23
N ASN A 326 17.59 29.02 -8.05
CA ASN A 326 16.24 29.24 -7.56
C ASN A 326 15.76 28.00 -6.78
N LYS A 327 15.33 28.19 -5.52
CA LYS A 327 14.83 27.12 -4.65
C LYS A 327 13.65 26.35 -5.27
N ASN A 328 12.83 27.00 -6.11
CA ASN A 328 11.69 26.38 -6.80
C ASN A 328 12.09 25.56 -8.04
N GLN A 329 13.39 25.48 -8.35
CA GLN A 329 13.88 24.70 -9.48
C GLN A 329 13.66 23.21 -9.28
N TYR A 330 13.75 22.73 -8.04
CA TYR A 330 13.44 21.36 -7.66
C TYR A 330 12.01 21.25 -7.14
N ASN A 331 11.24 20.35 -7.75
CA ASN A 331 9.89 20.02 -7.33
C ASN A 331 9.50 18.64 -7.89
N LEU A 332 8.48 18.05 -7.29
CA LEU A 332 8.05 16.70 -7.61
C LEU A 332 7.71 16.51 -9.10
N ALA A 333 6.91 17.42 -9.66
CA ALA A 333 6.44 17.31 -11.05
C ALA A 333 7.59 17.31 -12.07
N ARG A 334 8.57 18.22 -11.91
CA ARG A 334 9.74 18.29 -12.79
C ARG A 334 10.66 17.09 -12.63
N ALA A 335 10.81 16.60 -11.41
CA ALA A 335 11.61 15.41 -11.14
C ALA A 335 10.96 14.17 -11.77
N GLN A 336 9.65 13.97 -11.60
CA GLN A 336 8.91 12.87 -12.24
C GLN A 336 9.00 12.94 -13.76
N GLN A 337 8.89 14.13 -14.36
CA GLN A 337 9.07 14.30 -15.80
C GLN A 337 10.47 13.89 -16.25
N SER A 338 11.50 14.34 -15.53
CA SER A 338 12.90 14.03 -15.85
C SER A 338 13.21 12.53 -15.71
N TYR A 339 12.63 11.88 -14.71
CA TYR A 339 12.71 10.43 -14.53
C TYR A 339 12.01 9.66 -15.66
N LYS A 340 10.81 10.08 -16.07
CA LYS A 340 10.12 9.46 -17.22
C LYS A 340 10.97 9.53 -18.49
N SER A 341 11.56 10.68 -18.77
CA SER A 341 12.46 10.85 -19.92
C SER A 341 13.73 9.99 -19.79
N LEU A 342 14.30 9.90 -18.59
CA LEU A 342 15.47 9.07 -18.31
C LEU A 342 15.18 7.59 -18.62
N VAL A 343 14.08 7.05 -18.09
CA VAL A 343 13.73 5.63 -18.29
C VAL A 343 13.59 5.31 -19.78
N GLN A 344 12.92 6.17 -20.54
CA GLN A 344 12.76 6.01 -21.98
C GLN A 344 14.11 6.02 -22.75
N ILE A 345 15.05 6.88 -22.35
CA ILE A 345 16.36 6.97 -22.99
C ILE A 345 17.19 5.72 -22.72
N HIS A 346 17.22 5.24 -21.47
CA HIS A 346 18.02 4.07 -21.08
C HIS A 346 17.39 2.74 -21.50
N GLU A 347 16.07 2.64 -21.61
CA GLU A 347 15.42 1.50 -22.26
C GLU A 347 15.85 1.34 -23.72
N LYS A 348 16.09 2.46 -24.42
CA LYS A 348 16.51 2.45 -25.82
C LYS A 348 18.02 2.26 -26.01
N ASN A 349 18.83 2.87 -25.15
CA ASN A 349 20.29 2.99 -25.36
C ASN A 349 21.13 2.15 -24.38
N GLY A 350 20.51 1.54 -23.36
CA GLY A 350 21.20 0.83 -22.29
C GLY A 350 21.82 1.73 -21.22
N TRP A 351 22.31 1.11 -20.15
CA TRP A 351 23.07 1.79 -19.11
C TRP A 351 24.56 1.74 -19.41
N TYR A 352 25.21 2.90 -19.34
CA TYR A 352 26.65 3.02 -19.49
C TYR A 352 27.28 3.27 -18.11
N THR A 353 28.23 2.42 -17.73
CA THR A 353 29.05 2.64 -16.53
C THR A 353 30.38 3.26 -16.96
N PRO A 354 30.67 4.53 -16.59
CA PRO A 354 31.96 5.14 -16.90
C PRO A 354 33.13 4.35 -16.28
N PRO A 355 34.30 4.31 -16.93
CA PRO A 355 35.51 3.68 -16.40
C PRO A 355 35.86 4.19 -14.99
N LYS A 356 36.53 3.34 -14.20
CA LYS A 356 36.91 3.67 -12.81
C LYS A 356 37.82 4.90 -12.70
N GLU A 357 38.50 5.27 -13.79
CA GLU A 357 39.50 6.34 -13.85
C GLU A 357 38.88 7.75 -13.89
N ASP A 358 37.57 7.87 -14.18
CA ASP A 358 36.86 9.16 -14.29
C ASP A 358 36.22 9.62 -12.95
N GLY A 359 36.28 8.79 -11.91
CA GLY A 359 35.70 9.00 -10.58
C GLY A 359 36.62 9.76 -9.64
#